data_AF-A0A498KNR8-F1
#
_entry.id   AF-A0A498KNR8-F1
#
_cell.length_a   1.000
_cell.length_b   1.000
_cell.length_c   1.000
_cell.angle_alpha   90.00
_cell.angle_beta   90.00
_cell.angle_gamma   90.00
#
_symmetry.space_group_name_H-M   'P 1'
#
loop_
_entity.id
_entity.type
_entity.pdbx_description
1 polymer ?
#
loop_
_entity_poly.entity_id
_entity_poly.type
_entity_poly.pdbx_seq_one_letter_code
_entity_poly.pdbx_strand_id
1 'polypeptide(L)'
;MATADGLVKRGDGRDRPFVLSRALFAGIQRHGAVWTGDNSADWDHLRVSVPMVLTLGLIGISFSGADVGGFFGNSEPELDKNTERIREAIRTRYMLLPYFYTLFREANTTGVPVVRPLWMEFPSEETTFSNDEAFMIGNSLLVQGIYAERARHASLFLPGKELWYDTKTGVAYKGGKIYKLDVNEESVPAFQRAGTIIPRKDRFRQSSTQMVNDPYTLKGALIEPASQKAEIELGPLLMHSKQGPTAITIRKPNVRIADDWVIKML
;
A
#
# COMPACT_ATOMS: atom_id res chain seq x y z
N MET A 1 23.41 1.10 8.50
CA MET A 1 24.42 0.04 8.30
C MET A 1 24.75 -0.61 9.64
N ALA A 2 25.74 -0.11 10.41
CA ALA A 2 26.24 -0.76 11.65
C ALA A 2 25.17 -1.32 12.61
N THR A 3 24.09 -0.57 12.90
CA THR A 3 22.98 -1.04 13.75
C THR A 3 22.26 -2.26 13.19
N ALA A 4 22.00 -2.28 11.88
CA ALA A 4 21.36 -3.41 11.21
C ALA A 4 22.26 -4.64 11.21
N ASP A 5 23.55 -4.45 10.93
CA ASP A 5 24.55 -5.54 10.94
C ASP A 5 24.74 -6.09 12.37
N GLY A 6 24.63 -5.24 13.39
CA GLY A 6 24.62 -5.64 14.81
C GLY A 6 23.41 -6.50 15.18
N LEU A 7 22.22 -6.17 14.68
CA LEU A 7 21.02 -7.01 14.87
C LEU A 7 21.14 -8.36 14.16
N VAL A 8 21.67 -8.39 12.93
CA VAL A 8 21.95 -9.62 12.18
C VAL A 8 22.95 -10.51 12.94
N LYS A 9 24.03 -9.93 13.46
CA LYS A 9 25.02 -10.64 14.29
C LYS A 9 24.40 -11.20 15.57
N ARG A 10 23.53 -10.44 16.25
CA ARG A 10 22.83 -10.89 17.47
C ARG A 10 21.89 -12.08 17.20
N GLY A 11 21.32 -12.19 16.01
CA GLY A 11 20.46 -13.32 15.60
C GLY A 11 21.21 -14.48 14.92
N ASP A 12 22.55 -14.53 14.99
CA ASP A 12 23.40 -15.48 14.27
C ASP A 12 23.12 -15.56 12.76
N GLY A 13 22.75 -14.42 12.14
CA GLY A 13 22.36 -14.36 10.72
C GLY A 13 20.97 -14.92 10.39
N ARG A 14 20.20 -15.39 11.38
CA ARG A 14 18.86 -15.99 11.18
C ARG A 14 17.73 -14.97 11.14
N ASP A 15 17.91 -13.83 11.81
CA ASP A 15 16.90 -12.78 11.93
C ASP A 15 17.11 -11.65 10.92
N ARG A 16 16.01 -11.13 10.35
CA ARG A 16 16.04 -9.91 9.53
C ARG A 16 16.03 -8.68 10.43
N PRO A 17 16.90 -7.68 10.20
CA PRO A 17 16.94 -6.48 11.03
C PRO A 17 15.75 -5.55 10.73
N PHE A 18 15.25 -4.88 11.77
CA PHE A 18 14.40 -3.71 11.63
C PHE A 18 15.09 -2.54 12.33
N VAL A 19 15.40 -1.50 11.56
CA VAL A 19 16.03 -0.26 12.04
C VAL A 19 15.34 0.90 11.33
N LEU A 20 14.91 1.91 12.09
CA LEU A 20 14.42 3.17 11.55
C LEU A 20 15.56 4.20 11.56
N SER A 21 15.67 5.04 10.53
CA SER A 21 16.70 6.10 10.46
C SER A 21 16.14 7.42 9.93
N ARG A 22 16.66 8.54 10.46
CA ARG A 22 16.34 9.89 9.98
C ARG A 22 17.29 10.34 8.87
N ALA A 23 18.59 10.13 9.08
CA ALA A 23 19.61 10.43 8.09
C ALA A 23 19.70 9.32 7.03
N LEU A 24 19.85 9.70 5.76
CA LEU A 24 19.82 8.78 4.63
C LEU A 24 20.87 9.12 3.58
N PHE A 25 21.20 8.14 2.75
CA PHE A 25 22.00 8.29 1.53
C PHE A 25 21.63 7.16 0.55
N ALA A 26 22.11 7.23 -0.69
CA ALA A 26 21.94 6.16 -1.67
C ALA A 26 22.41 4.80 -1.11
N GLY A 27 21.53 3.80 -1.13
CA GLY A 27 21.79 2.47 -0.57
C GLY A 27 21.22 2.22 0.85
N ILE A 28 20.61 3.23 1.50
CA ILE A 28 19.97 3.05 2.81
C ILE A 28 18.87 1.98 2.81
N GLN A 29 18.20 1.75 1.68
CA GLN A 29 17.12 0.77 1.51
C GLN A 29 17.54 -0.69 1.79
N ARG A 30 18.85 -0.97 1.86
CA ARG A 30 19.39 -2.27 2.27
C ARG A 30 19.39 -2.49 3.79
N HIS A 31 19.14 -1.47 4.58
CA HIS A 31 19.41 -1.47 6.03
C HIS A 31 18.20 -1.21 6.93
N GLY A 32 17.04 -0.85 6.39
CA GLY A 32 15.83 -0.64 7.19
C GLY A 32 14.86 0.38 6.59
N ALA A 33 14.11 1.03 7.48
CA ALA A 33 13.13 2.05 7.16
C ALA A 33 13.69 3.47 7.35
N VAL A 34 13.04 4.43 6.70
CA VAL A 34 13.28 5.88 6.88
C VAL A 34 11.97 6.54 7.29
N TRP A 35 12.02 7.66 8.02
CA TRP A 35 10.88 8.57 8.11
C TRP A 35 11.28 10.00 7.75
N THR A 36 10.31 10.83 7.42
CA THR A 36 10.51 12.22 6.95
C THR A 36 11.06 13.18 8.00
N GLY A 37 11.21 12.74 9.26
CA GLY A 37 11.61 13.59 10.37
C GLY A 37 10.44 14.40 10.93
N ASP A 38 10.83 15.44 11.67
CA ASP A 38 10.02 16.13 12.67
C ASP A 38 9.01 17.10 12.00
N ASN A 39 7.88 16.57 11.53
CA ASN A 39 6.77 17.32 10.91
C ASN A 39 5.83 17.98 11.96
N SER A 40 4.92 18.86 11.53
CA SER A 40 3.90 19.43 12.44
C SER A 40 2.51 18.83 12.25
N ALA A 41 1.67 18.98 13.27
CA ALA A 41 0.28 18.51 13.35
C ALA A 41 -0.68 19.42 12.57
N ASP A 42 -0.44 19.60 11.26
CA ASP A 42 -1.26 20.45 10.38
C ASP A 42 -1.51 19.83 9.00
N TRP A 43 -2.43 20.44 8.26
CA TRP A 43 -2.91 19.95 6.96
C TRP A 43 -1.87 20.07 5.84
N ASP A 44 -0.97 21.07 5.89
CA ASP A 44 0.10 21.21 4.89
C ASP A 44 1.18 20.14 5.07
N HIS A 45 1.51 19.78 6.32
CA HIS A 45 2.39 18.65 6.62
C HIS A 45 1.74 17.29 6.29
N LEU A 46 0.43 17.15 6.47
CA LEU A 46 -0.29 15.96 5.98
C LEU A 46 -0.21 15.88 4.44
N ARG A 47 -0.44 17.01 3.74
CA ARG A 47 -0.38 17.11 2.28
C ARG A 47 1.00 16.79 1.73
N VAL A 48 2.05 17.41 2.25
CA VAL A 48 3.43 17.23 1.74
C VAL A 48 4.01 15.84 2.04
N SER A 49 3.46 15.11 3.02
CA SER A 49 3.91 13.75 3.35
C SER A 49 3.86 12.79 2.16
N VAL A 50 2.88 12.95 1.26
CA VAL A 50 2.71 12.09 0.07
C VAL A 50 3.77 12.32 -1.00
N PRO A 51 3.98 13.53 -1.55
CA PRO A 51 5.06 13.76 -2.50
C PRO A 51 6.45 13.46 -1.90
N MET A 52 6.66 13.61 -0.59
CA MET A 52 7.89 13.17 0.08
C MET A 52 8.07 11.63 0.03
N VAL A 53 7.06 10.86 0.42
CA VAL A 53 7.10 9.38 0.39
C VAL A 53 7.20 8.86 -1.04
N LEU A 54 6.49 9.47 -2.00
CA LEU A 54 6.59 9.13 -3.42
C LEU A 54 8.01 9.39 -3.95
N THR A 55 8.63 10.53 -3.62
CA THR A 55 10.01 10.84 -4.00
C THR A 55 11.00 9.83 -3.42
N LEU A 56 10.85 9.47 -2.14
CA LEU A 56 11.67 8.44 -1.50
C LEU A 56 11.51 7.07 -2.20
N GLY A 57 10.28 6.70 -2.55
CA GLY A 57 9.98 5.48 -3.32
C GLY A 57 10.68 5.45 -4.69
N LEU A 58 10.61 6.55 -5.45
CA LEU A 58 11.25 6.69 -6.77
C LEU A 58 12.77 6.54 -6.73
N ILE A 59 13.44 6.95 -5.65
CA ILE A 59 14.88 6.74 -5.43
C ILE A 59 15.22 5.40 -4.73
N GLY A 60 14.27 4.46 -4.72
CA GLY A 60 14.43 3.10 -4.21
C GLY A 60 14.22 2.92 -2.69
N ILE A 61 13.89 3.98 -1.96
CA ILE A 61 13.62 3.96 -0.50
C ILE A 61 12.14 3.67 -0.27
N SER A 62 11.75 2.44 -0.61
CA SER A 62 10.35 1.97 -0.55
C SER A 62 9.79 1.82 0.87
N PHE A 63 10.64 1.72 1.90
CA PHE A 63 10.22 1.61 3.29
C PHE A 63 10.31 2.98 3.96
N SER A 64 9.39 3.87 3.62
CA SER A 64 9.32 5.24 4.12
C SER A 64 7.93 5.61 4.63
N GLY A 65 7.85 6.68 5.44
CA GLY A 65 6.62 7.24 5.98
C GLY A 65 6.85 8.57 6.69
N ALA A 66 5.78 9.18 7.18
CA ALA A 66 5.80 10.38 8.02
C ALA A 66 5.12 10.09 9.37
N ASP A 67 5.36 10.92 10.38
CA ASP A 67 4.74 10.75 11.69
C ASP A 67 3.24 11.09 11.62
N VAL A 68 2.41 10.09 11.92
CA VAL A 68 0.94 10.18 11.84
C VAL A 68 0.43 11.06 12.97
N GLY A 69 -0.24 12.17 12.60
CA GLY A 69 -0.72 13.18 13.54
C GLY A 69 0.26 14.35 13.75
N GLY A 70 1.48 14.27 13.23
CA GLY A 70 2.52 15.29 13.39
C GLY A 70 3.38 15.09 14.64
N PHE A 71 4.67 15.47 14.56
CA PHE A 71 5.60 15.48 15.69
C PHE A 71 5.47 16.75 16.56
N PHE A 72 5.32 17.92 15.94
CA PHE A 72 5.13 19.20 16.64
C PHE A 72 3.66 19.64 16.69
N GLY A 73 3.23 20.18 17.83
CA GLY A 73 1.87 20.66 18.05
C GLY A 73 0.92 19.58 18.57
N ASN A 74 -0.39 19.86 18.52
CA ASN A 74 -1.43 18.91 18.89
C ASN A 74 -2.49 18.87 17.78
N SER A 75 -2.87 17.68 17.31
CA SER A 75 -4.06 17.50 16.47
C SER A 75 -5.35 17.79 17.26
N GLU A 76 -6.38 18.35 16.62
CA GLU A 76 -7.63 18.68 17.33
C GLU A 76 -8.33 17.45 17.96
N PRO A 77 -8.83 17.56 19.22
CA PRO A 77 -9.31 16.41 19.98
C PRO A 77 -10.82 16.12 19.81
N GLU A 78 -11.21 15.37 18.78
CA GLU A 78 -12.47 14.58 18.79
C GLU A 78 -12.18 13.11 19.19
N LEU A 79 -11.86 12.88 20.47
CA LEU A 79 -11.25 11.63 20.95
C LEU A 79 -11.98 10.34 20.54
N ASP A 80 -13.30 10.26 20.73
CA ASP A 80 -14.06 9.01 20.49
C ASP A 80 -14.21 8.69 19.00
N LYS A 81 -14.63 9.67 18.20
CA LYS A 81 -14.72 9.53 16.73
C LYS A 81 -13.37 9.24 16.09
N ASN A 82 -12.33 9.93 16.53
CA ASN A 82 -10.97 9.69 16.06
C ASN A 82 -10.49 8.28 16.46
N THR A 83 -10.87 7.79 17.65
CA THR A 83 -10.56 6.41 18.07
C THR A 83 -11.19 5.35 17.16
N GLU A 84 -12.47 5.49 16.77
CA GLU A 84 -13.08 4.57 15.81
C GLU A 84 -12.44 4.66 14.42
N ARG A 85 -12.20 5.88 13.91
CA ARG A 85 -11.55 6.13 12.61
C ARG A 85 -10.15 5.50 12.56
N ILE A 86 -9.35 5.71 13.62
CA ILE A 86 -8.01 5.13 13.77
C ILE A 86 -8.10 3.59 13.83
N ARG A 87 -9.05 3.03 14.59
CA ARG A 87 -9.24 1.58 14.69
C ARG A 87 -9.57 0.95 13.34
N GLU A 88 -10.44 1.58 12.54
CA GLU A 88 -10.82 1.05 11.23
C GLU A 88 -9.70 1.20 10.18
N ALA A 89 -8.93 2.29 10.24
CA ALA A 89 -7.70 2.42 9.45
C ALA A 89 -6.66 1.34 9.80
N ILE A 90 -6.46 1.05 11.09
CA ILE A 90 -5.58 -0.03 11.55
C ILE A 90 -6.09 -1.40 11.08
N ARG A 91 -7.39 -1.69 11.22
CA ARG A 91 -8.01 -2.93 10.72
C ARG A 91 -7.78 -3.10 9.22
N THR A 92 -8.07 -2.06 8.43
CA THR A 92 -7.85 -2.04 6.98
C THR A 92 -6.39 -2.31 6.63
N ARG A 93 -5.44 -1.69 7.34
CA ARG A 93 -4.00 -1.93 7.16
C ARG A 93 -3.60 -3.36 7.50
N TYR A 94 -4.08 -3.91 8.61
CA TYR A 94 -3.79 -5.28 9.04
C TYR A 94 -4.32 -6.32 8.04
N MET A 95 -5.57 -6.12 7.60
CA MET A 95 -6.23 -6.91 6.57
C MET A 95 -5.43 -6.96 5.25
N LEU A 96 -4.78 -5.84 4.86
CA LEU A 96 -3.94 -5.73 3.66
C LEU A 96 -2.46 -6.13 3.86
N LEU A 97 -2.05 -6.62 5.04
CA LEU A 97 -0.67 -7.06 5.27
C LEU A 97 -0.13 -8.06 4.24
N PRO A 98 -0.88 -9.06 3.74
CA PRO A 98 -0.41 -9.94 2.67
C PRO A 98 -0.05 -9.19 1.39
N TYR A 99 -0.87 -8.22 0.99
CA TYR A 99 -0.63 -7.40 -0.19
C TYR A 99 0.61 -6.52 -0.01
N PHE A 100 0.70 -5.76 1.10
CA PHE A 100 1.89 -4.96 1.39
C PHE A 100 3.17 -5.81 1.44
N TYR A 101 3.13 -6.99 2.05
CA TYR A 101 4.30 -7.88 2.13
C TYR A 101 4.70 -8.42 0.74
N THR A 102 3.73 -8.66 -0.15
CA THR A 102 3.98 -9.00 -1.56
C THR A 102 4.69 -7.85 -2.29
N LEU A 103 4.24 -6.60 -2.09
CA LEU A 103 4.88 -5.41 -2.67
C LEU A 103 6.28 -5.16 -2.12
N PHE A 104 6.52 -5.37 -0.82
CA PHE A 104 7.88 -5.30 -0.26
C PHE A 104 8.80 -6.41 -0.80
N ARG A 105 8.25 -7.58 -1.17
CA ARG A 105 8.99 -8.62 -1.88
C ARG A 105 9.31 -8.19 -3.32
N GLU A 106 8.37 -7.58 -4.03
CA GLU A 106 8.61 -7.00 -5.36
C GLU A 106 9.73 -5.95 -5.29
N ALA A 107 9.62 -4.96 -4.41
CA ALA A 107 10.62 -3.91 -4.18
C ALA A 107 12.01 -4.48 -3.84
N ASN A 108 12.08 -5.53 -3.00
CA ASN A 108 13.32 -6.23 -2.67
C ASN A 108 13.98 -6.92 -3.87
N THR A 109 13.20 -7.37 -4.87
CA THR A 109 13.72 -8.13 -6.03
C THR A 109 13.89 -7.32 -7.31
N THR A 110 13.18 -6.20 -7.46
CA THR A 110 13.13 -5.39 -8.69
C THR A 110 13.47 -3.91 -8.49
N GLY A 111 13.42 -3.42 -7.25
CA GLY A 111 13.51 -1.99 -6.93
C GLY A 111 12.23 -1.19 -7.20
N VAL A 112 11.17 -1.79 -7.76
CA VAL A 112 9.90 -1.10 -8.00
C VAL A 112 9.23 -0.73 -6.67
N PRO A 113 8.80 0.54 -6.47
CA PRO A 113 8.32 0.98 -5.17
C PRO A 113 6.95 0.42 -4.78
N VAL A 114 6.71 0.35 -3.46
CA VAL A 114 5.45 -0.13 -2.86
C VAL A 114 4.31 0.87 -3.07
N VAL A 115 4.61 2.16 -2.96
CA VAL A 115 3.68 3.27 -3.24
C VAL A 115 4.22 4.01 -4.46
N ARG A 116 3.38 4.28 -5.45
CA ARG A 116 3.78 4.75 -6.78
C ARG A 116 2.98 6.00 -7.17
N PRO A 117 3.58 7.01 -7.81
CA PRO A 117 2.82 8.11 -8.39
C PRO A 117 2.03 7.57 -9.59
N LEU A 118 0.87 8.17 -9.89
CA LEU A 118 -0.01 7.67 -10.96
C LEU A 118 0.73 7.53 -12.31
N TRP A 119 1.58 8.50 -12.67
CA TRP A 119 2.34 8.48 -13.93
C TRP A 119 3.29 7.29 -14.08
N MET A 120 3.69 6.62 -13.00
CA MET A 120 4.54 5.43 -13.06
C MET A 120 3.78 4.21 -13.60
N GLU A 121 2.48 4.11 -13.29
CA GLU A 121 1.58 3.06 -13.80
C GLU A 121 0.88 3.47 -15.10
N PHE A 122 0.79 4.79 -15.38
CA PHE A 122 0.09 5.37 -16.52
C PHE A 122 0.95 6.42 -17.27
N PRO A 123 2.14 6.03 -17.80
CA PRO A 123 3.13 6.97 -18.35
C PRO A 123 2.71 7.67 -19.65
N SER A 124 1.58 7.28 -20.25
CA SER A 124 1.01 7.92 -21.45
C SER A 124 -0.12 8.90 -21.14
N GLU A 125 -0.45 9.12 -19.87
CA GLU A 125 -1.53 10.01 -19.44
C GLU A 125 -0.94 11.25 -18.75
N GLU A 126 -0.68 12.31 -19.51
CA GLU A 126 -0.04 13.55 -19.03
C GLU A 126 -0.77 14.19 -17.83
N THR A 127 -2.09 13.98 -17.73
CA THR A 127 -2.91 14.39 -16.57
C THR A 127 -2.44 13.81 -15.23
N THR A 128 -1.67 12.72 -15.25
CA THR A 128 -1.10 12.07 -14.06
C THR A 128 0.23 12.66 -13.61
N PHE A 129 0.88 13.51 -14.43
CA PHE A 129 2.25 13.96 -14.20
C PHE A 129 2.36 15.01 -13.08
N SER A 130 1.34 15.86 -12.95
CA SER A 130 1.25 16.92 -11.94
C SER A 130 0.41 16.55 -10.72
N ASN A 131 0.01 15.29 -10.57
CA ASN A 131 -0.83 14.84 -9.46
C ASN A 131 0.02 14.53 -8.22
N ASP A 132 -0.26 15.24 -7.13
CA ASP A 132 0.34 15.10 -5.80
C ASP A 132 -0.64 14.56 -4.73
N GLU A 133 -1.94 14.48 -5.02
CA GLU A 133 -2.97 14.03 -4.07
C GLU A 133 -3.31 12.53 -4.13
N ALA A 134 -3.34 11.94 -5.33
CA ALA A 134 -3.65 10.52 -5.52
C ALA A 134 -2.39 9.68 -5.71
N PHE A 135 -2.40 8.43 -5.24
CA PHE A 135 -1.27 7.52 -5.45
C PHE A 135 -1.74 6.07 -5.59
N MET A 136 -0.89 5.27 -6.23
CA MET A 136 -1.07 3.83 -6.31
C MET A 136 -0.36 3.13 -5.15
N ILE A 137 -0.96 2.07 -4.63
CA ILE A 137 -0.30 1.07 -3.79
C ILE A 137 -0.17 -0.17 -4.66
N GLY A 138 1.07 -0.52 -5.03
CA GLY A 138 1.35 -1.47 -6.10
C GLY A 138 0.73 -1.03 -7.44
N ASN A 139 0.25 -1.99 -8.22
CA ASN A 139 -0.52 -1.75 -9.44
C ASN A 139 -2.05 -1.91 -9.26
N SER A 140 -2.52 -2.29 -8.06
CA SER A 140 -3.89 -2.77 -7.83
C SER A 140 -4.82 -1.78 -7.13
N LEU A 141 -4.29 -0.88 -6.30
CA LEU A 141 -5.08 0.07 -5.51
C LEU A 141 -4.68 1.50 -5.84
N LEU A 142 -5.66 2.34 -6.16
CA LEU A 142 -5.54 3.79 -6.15
C LEU A 142 -6.14 4.32 -4.84
N VAL A 143 -5.48 5.27 -4.20
CA VAL A 143 -5.99 6.01 -3.03
C VAL A 143 -5.96 7.49 -3.37
N GLN A 144 -7.10 8.17 -3.18
CA GLN A 144 -7.20 9.63 -3.21
C GLN A 144 -7.08 10.12 -1.77
N GLY A 145 -6.07 10.94 -1.47
CA GLY A 145 -5.99 11.59 -0.17
C GLY A 145 -6.94 12.79 -0.06
N ILE A 146 -7.26 13.15 1.18
CA ILE A 146 -8.05 14.32 1.55
C ILE A 146 -7.17 15.22 2.42
N TYR A 147 -6.76 16.37 1.90
CA TYR A 147 -5.70 17.21 2.47
C TYR A 147 -6.14 18.60 2.92
N ALA A 148 -7.46 18.83 2.99
CA ALA A 148 -8.03 20.08 3.45
C ALA A 148 -9.05 19.84 4.56
N GLU A 149 -9.01 20.70 5.59
CA GLU A 149 -9.96 20.65 6.69
C GLU A 149 -11.40 20.81 6.18
N ARG A 150 -12.34 20.00 6.70
CA ARG A 150 -13.77 20.04 6.38
C ARG A 150 -14.07 19.96 4.86
N ALA A 151 -13.17 19.34 4.09
CA ALA A 151 -13.39 19.09 2.66
C ALA A 151 -14.71 18.34 2.45
N ARG A 152 -15.57 18.90 1.59
CA ARG A 152 -16.87 18.29 1.21
C ARG A 152 -16.85 17.61 -0.15
N HIS A 153 -15.85 17.93 -0.97
CA HIS A 153 -15.69 17.36 -2.30
C HIS A 153 -14.22 17.10 -2.60
N ALA A 154 -13.92 16.04 -3.34
CA ALA A 154 -12.61 15.76 -3.92
C ALA A 154 -12.73 15.58 -5.43
N SER A 155 -11.70 15.99 -6.18
CA SER A 155 -11.61 15.82 -7.64
C SER A 155 -10.69 14.66 -7.96
N LEU A 156 -11.26 13.47 -8.17
CA LEU A 156 -10.51 12.24 -8.43
C LEU A 156 -10.34 12.03 -9.94
N PHE A 157 -9.11 11.98 -10.44
CA PHE A 157 -8.83 11.41 -11.75
C PHE A 157 -8.60 9.89 -11.63
N LEU A 158 -9.45 9.10 -12.28
CA LEU A 158 -9.23 7.65 -12.43
C LEU A 158 -8.55 7.40 -13.77
N PRO A 159 -7.26 7.02 -13.80
CA PRO A 159 -6.49 6.84 -15.04
C PRO A 159 -6.83 5.51 -15.73
N GLY A 160 -6.27 5.31 -16.93
CA GLY A 160 -6.42 4.08 -17.70
C GLY A 160 -7.71 4.00 -18.53
N LYS A 161 -7.94 2.84 -19.17
CA LYS A 161 -9.19 2.52 -19.89
C LYS A 161 -10.07 1.53 -19.12
N GLU A 162 -9.48 0.91 -18.11
CA GLU A 162 -10.04 -0.12 -17.25
C GLU A 162 -11.15 0.42 -16.33
N LEU A 163 -11.90 -0.51 -15.73
CA LEU A 163 -12.81 -0.19 -14.64
C LEU A 163 -12.03 -0.06 -13.31
N TRP A 164 -12.61 0.71 -12.39
CA TRP A 164 -12.13 0.92 -11.04
C TRP A 164 -13.26 0.67 -10.06
N TYR A 165 -13.03 -0.16 -9.04
CA TYR A 165 -14.04 -0.57 -8.08
C TYR A 165 -13.81 0.10 -6.75
N ASP A 166 -14.76 0.90 -6.27
CA ASP A 166 -14.71 1.44 -4.92
C ASP A 166 -14.55 0.30 -3.89
N THR A 167 -13.52 0.39 -3.06
CA THR A 167 -13.10 -0.72 -2.20
C THR A 167 -14.09 -1.02 -1.06
N LYS A 168 -14.97 -0.08 -0.70
CA LYS A 168 -15.99 -0.22 0.34
C LYS A 168 -17.34 -0.69 -0.25
N THR A 169 -17.81 -0.05 -1.30
CA THR A 169 -19.15 -0.23 -1.90
C THR A 169 -19.18 -1.22 -3.07
N GLY A 170 -18.05 -1.45 -3.74
CA GLY A 170 -17.96 -2.27 -4.95
C GLY A 170 -18.48 -1.58 -6.22
N VAL A 171 -18.90 -0.31 -6.15
CA VAL A 171 -19.39 0.46 -7.31
C VAL A 171 -18.26 0.62 -8.35
N ALA A 172 -18.59 0.38 -9.61
CA ALA A 172 -17.67 0.47 -10.74
C ALA A 172 -17.65 1.88 -11.35
N TYR A 173 -16.45 2.38 -11.60
CA TYR A 173 -16.14 3.65 -12.26
C TYR A 173 -15.31 3.37 -13.51
N LYS A 174 -15.38 4.24 -14.52
CA LYS A 174 -14.64 4.07 -15.78
C LYS A 174 -13.39 4.94 -15.77
N GLY A 175 -12.23 4.37 -16.07
CA GLY A 175 -10.98 5.10 -16.25
C GLY A 175 -11.02 6.13 -17.38
N GLY A 176 -10.01 7.02 -17.38
CA GLY A 176 -9.85 8.11 -18.33
C GLY A 176 -10.79 9.27 -18.04
N LYS A 177 -11.24 9.43 -16.78
CA LYS A 177 -12.24 10.42 -16.37
C LYS A 177 -11.94 11.03 -15.01
N ILE A 178 -12.31 12.30 -14.87
CA ILE A 178 -12.37 13.01 -13.59
C ILE A 178 -13.77 12.82 -13.00
N TYR A 179 -13.81 12.49 -11.71
CA TYR A 179 -15.00 12.32 -10.90
C TYR A 179 -14.99 13.31 -9.75
N LYS A 180 -16.12 14.00 -9.54
CA LYS A 180 -16.36 14.74 -8.31
C LYS A 180 -16.93 13.76 -7.28
N LEU A 181 -16.18 13.51 -6.21
CA LEU A 181 -16.62 12.71 -5.08
C LEU A 181 -17.16 13.62 -3.99
N ASP A 182 -18.29 13.27 -3.39
CA ASP A 182 -18.71 13.81 -2.09
C ASP A 182 -17.89 13.11 -1.00
N VAL A 183 -17.26 13.90 -0.13
CA VAL A 183 -16.35 13.41 0.91
C VAL A 183 -16.64 14.08 2.24
N ASN A 184 -16.20 13.42 3.31
CA ASN A 184 -16.23 13.90 4.68
C ASN A 184 -14.95 13.45 5.40
N GLU A 185 -14.83 13.74 6.69
CA GLU A 185 -13.65 13.39 7.49
C GLU A 185 -13.44 11.86 7.67
N GLU A 186 -14.46 11.05 7.45
CA GLU A 186 -14.39 9.57 7.49
C GLU A 186 -14.03 8.95 6.13
N SER A 187 -13.93 9.80 5.09
CA SER A 187 -13.68 9.36 3.73
C SER A 187 -12.21 9.05 3.51
N VAL A 188 -11.96 7.80 3.12
CA VAL A 188 -10.69 7.35 2.55
C VAL A 188 -11.05 6.72 1.20
N PRO A 189 -11.21 7.52 0.13
CA PRO A 189 -11.61 7.01 -1.17
C PRO A 189 -10.47 6.15 -1.75
N ALA A 190 -10.74 4.86 -1.91
CA ALA A 190 -9.77 3.90 -2.42
C ALA A 190 -10.45 2.96 -3.40
N PHE A 191 -9.78 2.69 -4.53
CA PHE A 191 -10.33 2.03 -5.70
C PHE A 191 -9.42 0.89 -6.15
N GLN A 192 -10.00 -0.30 -6.38
CA GLN A 192 -9.28 -1.45 -6.94
C GLN A 192 -9.37 -1.42 -8.47
N ARG A 193 -8.22 -1.51 -9.15
CA ARG A 193 -8.14 -1.59 -10.62
C ARG A 193 -8.70 -2.93 -11.12
N ALA A 194 -9.48 -2.91 -12.20
CA ALA A 194 -9.93 -4.12 -12.90
C ALA A 194 -8.73 -5.01 -13.29
N GLY A 195 -8.98 -6.32 -13.39
CA GLY A 195 -7.96 -7.32 -13.63
C GLY A 195 -7.10 -7.68 -12.41
N THR A 196 -7.09 -6.89 -11.33
CA THR A 196 -6.18 -7.15 -10.20
C THR A 196 -6.81 -7.98 -9.08
N ILE A 197 -6.00 -8.83 -8.45
CA ILE A 197 -6.37 -9.66 -7.28
C ILE A 197 -5.59 -9.16 -6.07
N ILE A 198 -6.28 -8.87 -4.97
CA ILE A 198 -5.66 -8.39 -3.72
C ILE A 198 -5.81 -9.49 -2.65
N PRO A 199 -4.68 -10.09 -2.19
CA PRO A 199 -4.70 -11.00 -1.05
C PRO A 199 -4.85 -10.22 0.25
N ARG A 200 -5.81 -10.63 1.08
CA ARG A 200 -6.11 -10.05 2.39
C ARG A 200 -6.40 -11.13 3.43
N LYS A 201 -6.42 -10.75 4.71
CA LYS A 201 -6.84 -11.62 5.82
C LYS A 201 -7.88 -10.89 6.66
N ASP A 202 -9.14 -11.30 6.54
CA ASP A 202 -10.28 -10.56 7.13
C ASP A 202 -10.48 -10.80 8.63
N ARG A 203 -9.83 -11.82 9.19
CA ARG A 203 -9.89 -12.10 10.61
C ARG A 203 -9.08 -11.07 11.38
N PHE A 204 -9.77 -10.26 12.17
CA PHE A 204 -9.13 -9.33 13.09
C PHE A 204 -8.30 -10.07 14.14
N ARG A 205 -7.07 -9.61 14.34
CA ARG A 205 -6.12 -10.05 15.38
C ARG A 205 -5.42 -8.83 15.97
N GLN A 206 -4.81 -8.98 17.15
CA GLN A 206 -4.11 -7.90 17.83
C GLN A 206 -2.69 -7.66 17.29
N SER A 207 -2.09 -8.64 16.62
CA SER A 207 -0.75 -8.52 16.01
C SER A 207 -0.64 -9.33 14.71
N SER A 208 0.31 -8.94 13.85
CA SER A 208 0.59 -9.65 12.61
C SER A 208 1.05 -11.11 12.86
N THR A 209 1.75 -11.37 13.96
CA THR A 209 2.15 -12.71 14.40
C THR A 209 0.94 -13.62 14.65
N GLN A 210 -0.14 -13.10 15.23
CA GLN A 210 -1.39 -13.85 15.41
C GLN A 210 -2.13 -14.13 14.08
N MET A 211 -1.88 -13.35 13.03
CA MET A 211 -2.48 -13.53 11.69
C MET A 211 -1.75 -14.56 10.84
N VAL A 212 -0.59 -15.06 11.26
CA VAL A 212 0.29 -15.97 10.48
C VAL A 212 -0.50 -17.16 9.90
N ASN A 213 -1.26 -17.85 10.75
CA ASN A 213 -2.03 -19.04 10.39
C ASN A 213 -3.50 -18.77 10.01
N ASP A 214 -3.92 -17.50 9.90
CA ASP A 214 -5.27 -17.20 9.39
C ASP A 214 -5.37 -17.42 7.87
N PRO A 215 -6.53 -17.88 7.37
CA PRO A 215 -6.76 -18.07 5.95
C PRO A 215 -6.74 -16.73 5.20
N TYR A 216 -6.39 -16.79 3.93
CA TYR A 216 -6.51 -15.66 3.02
C TYR A 216 -7.94 -15.54 2.51
N THR A 217 -8.42 -14.30 2.42
CA THR A 217 -9.52 -13.93 1.52
C THR A 217 -8.89 -13.30 0.29
N LEU A 218 -9.37 -13.68 -0.89
CA LEU A 218 -8.94 -13.10 -2.16
C LEU A 218 -10.04 -12.18 -2.67
N LYS A 219 -9.78 -10.87 -2.71
CA LYS A 219 -10.70 -9.89 -3.30
C LYS A 219 -10.27 -9.62 -4.74
N GLY A 220 -10.99 -10.21 -5.68
CA GLY A 220 -10.87 -9.90 -7.10
C GLY A 220 -11.69 -8.67 -7.49
N ALA A 221 -11.28 -8.01 -8.56
CA ALA A 221 -12.14 -7.17 -9.39
C ALA A 221 -12.65 -7.98 -10.60
N LEU A 222 -13.50 -7.40 -11.45
CA LEU A 222 -13.83 -7.99 -12.76
C LEU A 222 -12.55 -8.12 -13.61
N ILE A 223 -12.49 -9.15 -14.46
CA ILE A 223 -11.36 -9.51 -15.34
C ILE A 223 -11.99 -9.79 -16.73
N GLU A 224 -11.45 -9.33 -17.90
CA GLU A 224 -12.15 -9.35 -19.25
C GLU A 224 -11.25 -9.51 -20.56
N PRO A 225 -11.40 -10.43 -21.59
CA PRO A 225 -11.05 -11.90 -21.89
C PRO A 225 -9.61 -12.52 -22.10
N ALA A 226 -9.14 -13.50 -21.28
CA ALA A 226 -7.93 -14.36 -21.52
C ALA A 226 -7.64 -15.54 -20.53
N SER A 227 -8.25 -16.71 -20.76
CA SER A 227 -8.10 -17.92 -19.92
C SER A 227 -6.70 -18.61 -19.99
N GLN A 228 -5.79 -18.32 -19.04
CA GLN A 228 -4.57 -19.13 -18.79
C GLN A 228 -4.16 -19.16 -17.31
N LYS A 229 -3.69 -20.32 -16.82
CA LYS A 229 -3.21 -20.52 -15.44
C LYS A 229 -2.13 -19.50 -15.05
N ALA A 230 -2.24 -18.94 -13.84
CA ALA A 230 -1.11 -18.34 -13.13
C ALA A 230 -0.50 -19.35 -12.15
N GLU A 231 0.83 -19.35 -12.03
CA GLU A 231 1.52 -20.07 -10.97
C GLU A 231 1.45 -19.23 -9.68
N ILE A 232 0.72 -19.75 -8.69
CA ILE A 232 0.74 -19.21 -7.33
C ILE A 232 1.90 -19.86 -6.59
N GLU A 233 3.04 -19.18 -6.51
CA GLU A 233 4.15 -19.60 -5.66
C GLU A 233 3.85 -19.17 -4.22
N LEU A 234 3.77 -20.12 -3.30
CA LEU A 234 3.80 -19.82 -1.87
C LEU A 234 5.22 -19.32 -1.55
N GLY A 235 5.34 -18.04 -1.19
CA GLY A 235 6.62 -17.35 -1.17
C GLY A 235 7.61 -17.99 -0.18
N PRO A 236 8.91 -18.07 -0.52
CA PRO A 236 9.92 -18.85 0.24
C PRO A 236 10.30 -18.27 1.61
N LEU A 237 9.54 -17.28 2.11
CA LEU A 237 9.86 -16.53 3.31
C LEU A 237 9.12 -17.10 4.52
N LEU A 238 9.84 -17.90 5.29
CA LEU A 238 9.44 -18.39 6.60
C LEU A 238 9.62 -17.26 7.63
N MET A 239 8.56 -16.90 8.38
CA MET A 239 8.72 -16.11 9.60
C MET A 239 9.00 -17.05 10.78
N HIS A 240 10.27 -17.12 11.19
CA HIS A 240 10.84 -18.16 12.06
C HIS A 240 10.81 -19.58 11.47
N SER A 241 11.73 -20.43 11.95
CA SER A 241 11.94 -21.77 11.42
C SER A 241 10.82 -22.76 11.81
N LYS A 242 10.58 -23.73 10.91
CA LYS A 242 9.69 -24.92 11.03
C LYS A 242 8.19 -24.80 10.72
N GLN A 243 7.64 -23.64 10.35
CA GLN A 243 6.28 -23.57 9.76
C GLN A 243 6.33 -22.95 8.36
N GLY A 244 5.51 -23.47 7.46
CA GLY A 244 5.62 -23.30 6.01
C GLY A 244 5.46 -21.87 5.46
N PRO A 245 5.44 -21.73 4.12
CA PRO A 245 5.51 -20.43 3.46
C PRO A 245 4.39 -19.49 3.90
N THR A 246 4.79 -18.35 4.48
CA THR A 246 3.92 -17.52 5.31
C THR A 246 3.24 -16.37 4.55
N ALA A 247 3.48 -16.27 3.24
CA ALA A 247 2.93 -15.26 2.35
C ALA A 247 2.70 -15.81 0.94
N ILE A 248 1.53 -15.57 0.36
CA ILE A 248 1.28 -15.81 -1.07
C ILE A 248 2.08 -14.77 -1.87
N THR A 249 2.85 -15.20 -2.87
CA THR A 249 3.50 -14.28 -3.83
C THR A 249 2.93 -14.55 -5.23
N ILE A 250 2.08 -13.66 -5.72
CA ILE A 250 1.55 -13.76 -7.09
C ILE A 250 2.62 -13.19 -8.04
N ARG A 251 3.21 -14.05 -8.88
CA ARG A 251 4.14 -13.64 -9.94
C ARG A 251 3.45 -13.71 -11.30
N LYS A 252 3.62 -12.67 -12.13
CA LYS A 252 3.45 -12.78 -13.57
C LYS A 252 4.31 -11.74 -14.31
N PRO A 253 5.41 -12.13 -14.96
CA PRO A 253 6.09 -11.27 -15.91
C PRO A 253 5.18 -11.07 -17.15
N ASN A 254 5.02 -9.84 -17.59
CA ASN A 254 4.63 -9.47 -18.97
C ASN A 254 3.25 -9.95 -19.51
N VAL A 255 2.15 -9.93 -18.72
CA VAL A 255 0.80 -10.20 -19.29
C VAL A 255 -0.22 -9.14 -18.90
N ARG A 256 -0.86 -8.52 -19.92
CA ARG A 256 -2.05 -7.67 -19.78
C ARG A 256 -3.29 -8.53 -19.52
N ILE A 257 -4.19 -8.04 -18.68
CA ILE A 257 -5.16 -8.90 -17.97
C ILE A 257 -6.54 -8.89 -18.63
N ALA A 258 -7.13 -10.08 -18.73
CA ALA A 258 -8.40 -10.34 -19.40
C ALA A 258 -9.07 -11.68 -18.89
N ASP A 259 -10.40 -11.91 -19.06
CA ASP A 259 -11.39 -12.77 -18.31
C ASP A 259 -11.02 -14.18 -17.82
N ASP A 260 -11.83 -14.50 -16.79
CA ASP A 260 -12.31 -15.79 -16.34
C ASP A 260 -11.37 -16.61 -15.46
N TRP A 261 -11.42 -16.24 -14.18
CA TRP A 261 -10.68 -16.82 -13.08
C TRP A 261 -11.65 -17.36 -12.04
N VAL A 262 -11.82 -18.68 -12.01
CA VAL A 262 -12.43 -19.37 -10.86
C VAL A 262 -11.32 -19.68 -9.86
N ILE A 263 -11.25 -18.91 -8.78
CA ILE A 263 -10.32 -19.18 -7.67
C ILE A 263 -10.91 -20.30 -6.81
N LYS A 264 -10.53 -21.54 -7.11
CA LYS A 264 -10.87 -22.69 -6.27
C LYS A 264 -9.92 -22.74 -5.07
N MET A 265 -10.42 -22.36 -3.89
CA MET A 265 -9.72 -22.67 -2.64
C MET A 265 -9.91 -24.16 -2.34
N LEU A 266 -8.81 -24.85 -2.02
CA LEU A 266 -8.78 -26.18 -1.41
C LEU A 266 -8.46 -26.01 0.08
#